data_AF-A0A7J8V3J6-F1
#
_entry.id   AF-A0A7J8V3J6-F1
#
_cell.length_a   1.000
_cell.length_b   1.000
_cell.length_c   1.000
_cell.angle_alpha   90.00
_cell.angle_beta   90.00
_cell.angle_gamma   90.00
#
_symmetry.space_group_name_H-M   'P 1'
#
loop_
_entity.id
_entity.type
_entity.pdbx_description
1 polymer ?
#
loop_
_entity_poly.entity_id
_entity_poly.type
_entity_poly.pdbx_seq_one_letter_code
_entity_poly.pdbx_strand_id
1 'polypeptide(L)' 'MHLGAVEPGERALVVDDLIATGGTLCAAMKLLERAGAEVVECACVIELPDLKVCI' A
#
# COMPACT_ATOMS: atom_id res chain seq x y z
N MET A 1 8.75 6.28 14.33
CA MET A 1 8.54 5.00 13.60
C MET A 1 8.21 3.95 14.65
N HIS A 2 7.09 3.23 14.51
CA HIS A 2 6.78 2.09 15.39
C HIS A 2 7.65 0.91 14.94
N LEU A 3 8.40 0.31 15.87
CA LEU A 3 9.25 -0.85 15.61
C LEU A 3 8.43 -2.11 15.87
N GLY A 4 8.49 -3.10 14.97
CA GLY A 4 7.79 -4.37 15.11
C GLY A 4 6.29 -4.32 14.77
N ALA A 5 5.87 -3.39 13.92
CA ALA A 5 4.47 -3.34 13.45
C ALA A 5 4.11 -4.52 12.54
N VAL A 6 5.11 -5.10 11.88
CA VAL A 6 4.99 -6.17 10.88
C VAL A 6 6.23 -7.04 10.98
N GLU A 7 6.05 -8.35 10.97
CA GLU A 7 7.11 -9.35 11.00
C GLU A 7 7.42 -9.88 9.58
N PRO A 8 8.68 -10.30 9.29
CA PRO A 8 9.01 -10.87 7.99
C PRO A 8 8.16 -12.11 7.67
N GLY A 9 7.65 -12.16 6.44
CA GLY A 9 6.76 -13.23 5.95
C GLY A 9 5.28 -13.01 6.26
N GLU A 10 4.90 -11.97 7.00
CA GLU A 10 3.49 -11.61 7.15
C GLU A 10 2.91 -11.12 5.83
N ARG A 11 1.64 -11.48 5.58
CA ARG A 11 0.90 -11.09 4.39
C ARG A 11 0.07 -9.85 4.68
N ALA A 12 0.21 -8.82 3.85
CA ALA A 12 -0.45 -7.53 4.03
C ALA A 12 -1.41 -7.22 2.86
N LEU A 13 -2.58 -6.68 3.20
CA LEU A 13 -3.50 -6.00 2.28
C LEU A 13 -3.44 -4.51 2.62
N VAL A 14 -3.10 -3.66 1.64
CA VAL A 14 -3.07 -2.20 1.83
C VAL A 14 -4.41 -1.62 1.40
N VAL A 15 -5.09 -0.92 2.29
CA VAL A 15 -6.40 -0.33 2.00
C VAL A 15 -6.36 1.17 2.27
N ASP A 16 -6.89 1.95 1.32
CA ASP A 16 -7.09 3.39 1.48
C ASP A 16 -8.53 3.77 1.09
N ASP A 17 -9.01 4.93 1.51
CA ASP A 17 -10.35 5.40 1.14
C ASP A 17 -10.41 5.82 -0.34
N LEU A 18 -9.37 6.49 -0.83
CA LEU A 18 -9.31 7.07 -2.15
C LEU A 18 -7.94 6.89 -2.81
N ILE A 19 -7.95 6.56 -4.10
CA ILE A 19 -6.78 6.59 -4.97
C ILE A 19 -6.82 7.80 -5.91
N ALA A 20 -5.80 8.66 -5.75
CA ALA A 20 -5.48 9.73 -6.69
C ALA A 20 -4.48 9.23 -7.73
N THR A 21 -3.19 9.54 -7.57
CA THR A 21 -2.13 9.02 -8.46
C THR A 21 -1.61 7.64 -8.05
N GLY A 22 -1.91 7.17 -6.84
CA GLY A 22 -1.39 5.90 -6.30
C GLY A 22 -0.05 6.02 -5.56
N GLY A 23 0.52 7.22 -5.45
CA GLY A 23 1.81 7.44 -4.78
C GLY A 23 1.84 6.99 -3.31
N THR A 24 0.74 7.21 -2.57
CA THR A 24 0.61 6.80 -1.17
C THR A 24 0.66 5.28 -1.02
N LEU A 25 -0.15 4.55 -1.79
CA LEU A 25 -0.15 3.09 -1.79
C LEU A 25 1.21 2.53 -2.21
N CYS A 26 1.83 3.07 -3.26
CA CYS A 26 3.16 2.63 -3.70
C CYS A 26 4.23 2.82 -2.60
N ALA A 27 4.18 3.93 -1.86
CA ALA A 27 5.09 4.16 -0.75
C ALA A 27 4.82 3.19 0.41
N ALA A 28 3.55 2.93 0.74
CA ALA A 28 3.17 1.96 1.76
C ALA A 28 3.64 0.54 1.43
N MET A 29 3.44 0.09 0.18
CA MET A 29 3.93 -1.20 -0.30
C MET A 29 5.44 -1.33 -0.12
N LYS A 30 6.20 -0.33 -0.58
CA LYS A 30 7.66 -0.34 -0.45
C LYS A 30 8.11 -0.37 1.00
N LEU A 31 7.39 0.26 1.92
CA LEU A 31 7.71 0.21 3.35
C LEU A 31 7.44 -1.18 3.93
N LEU A 32 6.33 -1.81 3.57
CA LEU A 32 5.97 -3.17 3.99
C LEU A 32 6.94 -4.22 3.45
N GLU A 33 7.26 -4.17 2.16
CA GLU A 33 8.24 -5.06 1.52
C GLU A 33 9.63 -4.90 2.16
N ARG A 34 10.06 -3.66 2.46
CA ARG A 34 11.32 -3.40 3.18
C ARG A 34 11.32 -3.91 4.62
N ALA A 35 10.14 -4.05 5.23
CA ALA A 35 9.97 -4.69 6.54
C ALA A 35 9.91 -6.23 6.44
N GLY A 36 9.95 -6.80 5.23
CA GLY A 36 9.93 -8.24 4.98
C GLY A 36 8.52 -8.82 4.81
N ALA A 37 7.49 -7.97 4.74
CA ALA A 37 6.12 -8.40 4.50
C ALA A 37 5.88 -8.69 3.00
N GLU A 38 4.93 -9.58 2.72
CA GLU A 38 4.40 -9.83 1.39
C GLU A 38 3.13 -9.01 1.18
N VAL A 39 3.17 -7.99 0.30
CA VAL A 39 1.95 -7.28 -0.09
C VAL A 39 1.19 -8.14 -1.09
N VAL A 40 0.00 -8.58 -0.69
CA VAL A 40 -0.86 -9.45 -1.49
C VAL A 40 -1.68 -8.64 -2.49
N GLU A 41 -2.19 -7.50 -2.06
CA GLU A 41 -3.11 -6.67 -2.83
C GLU A 41 -3.17 -5.24 -2.25
N CYS A 42 -3.61 -4.30 -3.08
CA CYS A 42 -3.98 -2.95 -2.68
C CYS A 42 -5.42 -2.67 -3.11
N ALA A 43 -6.21 -2.05 -2.24
CA ALA A 43 -7.62 -1.73 -2.51
C ALA A 43 -7.96 -0.29 -2.12
N CYS A 44 -8.76 0.36 -2.96
CA CYS A 44 -9.35 1.66 -2.67
C CYS A 44 -10.85 1.65 -2.94
N VAL A 45 -11.60 2.43 -2.16
CA VAL A 45 -13.06 2.55 -2.34
C VAL A 45 -13.39 3.52 -3.47
N ILE A 46 -12.62 4.60 -3.61
CA ILE A 46 -12.87 5.67 -4.59
C ILE A 46 -11.64 5.84 -5.48
N GLU A 47 -11.84 5.92 -6.80
CA GLU A 47 -10.81 6.29 -7.78
C GLU A 47 -11.16 7.65 -8.41
N LEU A 48 -10.15 8.51 -8.59
CA LEU A 48 -10.30 9.78 -9.30
C LEU A 48 -10.03 9.59 -10.81
N PRO A 49 -11.06 9.58 -11.68
CA PRO A 49 -10.92 9.19 -13.09
C PRO A 49 -10.07 10.15 -13.93
N ASP A 50 -9.93 11.40 -13.50
CA ASP A 50 -9.15 12.42 -14.19
C ASP A 50 -7.64 12.35 -13.91
N LEU A 51 -7.21 11.41 -13.07
CA LEU A 51 -5.81 11.20 -12.71
C LEU A 51 -5.32 9.85 -13.24
N LYS A 52 -4.10 9.84 -13.79
CA LYS A 52 -3.45 8.59 -14.18
C LYS A 52 -2.99 7.84 -12.93
N VAL A 53 -3.66 6.75 -12.62
CA VAL A 53 -3.20 5.78 -11.61
C VAL A 53 -1.95 5.08 -12.11
N CYS A 54 -0.92 4.97 -11.26
CA CYS A 54 0.38 4.39 -11.62
C CYS A 54 0.82 3.19 -10.77
N ILE A 55 -0.10 2.59 -10.02
CA ILE A 55 0.11 1.32 -9.30
C ILE A 55 -0.53 0.15 -10.04
#